data_AF-A0A7Y2BHQ7-F1
#
_entry.id   AF-A0A7Y2BHQ7-F1
#
_cell.length_a   1.000
_cell.length_b   1.000
_cell.length_c   1.000
_cell.angle_alpha   90.00
_cell.angle_beta   90.00
_cell.angle_gamma   90.00
#
_symmetry.space_group_name_H-M   'P 1'
#
loop_
_entity.id
_entity.type
_entity.pdbx_description
1 polymer ?
#
loop_
_entity_poly.entity_id
_entity_poly.type
_entity_poly.pdbx_seq_one_letter_code
_entity_poly.pdbx_strand_id
1 'polypeptide(L)'
;MAKRSVTSWERDVVDEAKGLREQVLNMSLLVAVVVGGAAFVRTLIDAVERGAWTVLAVAVVMYTGAFVLLLMKRLSYEVRAAGFLALLYIAGVLALLAVGYLGAPILIMAGQSVLASVLFGRRVTLIALGLNLIALLGVGAILSTGLMTVETMAFYEPTVFMNWLRITALFAVFCGIAVVSVDVITSHLNQSLKDQAELIENLKGAMQLRDAAETQRRNAEKRLRDSQRMPKV
;
A
#
# COMPACT_ATOMS: atom_id res chain seq x y z
N MET A 1 12.37 30.22 -20.63
CA MET A 1 12.20 29.44 -19.38
C MET A 1 10.78 29.66 -18.90
N ALA A 2 9.87 28.70 -19.14
CA ALA A 2 8.44 28.89 -18.97
C ALA A 2 8.04 28.83 -17.47
N LYS A 3 7.24 29.80 -17.03
CA LYS A 3 6.72 29.96 -15.68
C LYS A 3 5.70 28.84 -15.40
N ARG A 4 6.14 27.70 -14.85
CA ARG A 4 5.23 26.65 -14.33
C ARG A 4 4.37 27.28 -13.23
N SER A 5 3.06 27.37 -13.47
CA SER A 5 2.08 27.90 -12.51
C SER A 5 1.96 26.96 -11.30
N VAL A 6 1.58 27.49 -10.13
CA VAL A 6 1.36 26.71 -8.90
C VAL A 6 0.42 25.51 -9.13
N THR A 7 -0.57 25.67 -10.01
CA THR A 7 -1.52 24.63 -10.45
C THR A 7 -0.91 23.49 -11.28
N SER A 8 0.33 23.62 -11.76
CA SER A 8 1.07 22.52 -12.42
C SER A 8 1.75 21.62 -11.40
N TRP A 9 2.34 22.21 -10.35
CA TRP A 9 2.98 21.47 -9.26
C TRP A 9 1.98 20.63 -8.46
N GLU A 10 0.80 21.15 -8.16
CA GLU A 10 -0.25 20.39 -7.45
C GLU A 10 -0.75 19.18 -8.26
N ARG A 11 -0.82 19.31 -9.59
CA ARG A 11 -1.20 18.19 -10.47
C ARG A 11 -0.11 17.12 -10.52
N ASP A 12 1.14 17.53 -10.67
CA ASP A 12 2.28 16.61 -10.73
C ASP A 12 2.35 15.75 -9.44
N VAL A 13 2.17 16.35 -8.26
CA VAL A 13 2.18 15.63 -6.96
C VAL A 13 0.99 14.67 -6.83
N VAL A 14 -0.20 15.06 -7.28
CA VAL A 14 -1.40 14.20 -7.21
C VAL A 14 -1.28 13.02 -8.16
N ASP A 15 -0.72 13.22 -9.35
CA ASP A 15 -0.54 12.16 -10.34
C ASP A 15 0.59 11.20 -9.94
N GLU A 16 1.67 11.70 -9.33
CA GLU A 16 2.74 10.88 -8.75
C GLU A 16 2.21 10.00 -7.59
N ALA A 17 1.41 10.58 -6.69
CA ALA A 17 0.77 9.82 -5.61
C ALA A 17 -0.20 8.74 -6.11
N LYS A 18 -0.91 8.98 -7.22
CA LYS A 18 -1.76 7.96 -7.86
C LYS A 18 -0.92 6.84 -8.47
N GLY A 19 0.15 7.18 -9.19
CA GLY A 19 1.07 6.21 -9.78
C GLY A 19 1.68 5.28 -8.73
N LEU A 20 2.07 5.83 -7.58
CA LEU A 20 2.61 5.07 -6.46
C LEU A 20 1.60 4.06 -5.90
N ARG A 21 0.37 4.52 -5.66
CA ARG A 21 -0.72 3.65 -5.16
C ARG A 21 -1.03 2.51 -6.12
N GLU A 22 -1.03 2.80 -7.42
CA GLU A 22 -1.25 1.78 -8.45
C GLU A 22 -0.08 0.78 -8.52
N GLN A 23 1.15 1.23 -8.34
CA GLN A 23 2.32 0.36 -8.24
C GLN A 23 2.21 -0.58 -7.03
N VAL A 24 1.86 -0.06 -5.85
CA VAL A 24 1.66 -0.87 -4.63
C VAL A 24 0.55 -1.89 -4.84
N LEU A 25 -0.58 -1.49 -5.44
CA LEU A 25 -1.68 -2.42 -5.74
C LEU A 25 -1.22 -3.56 -6.66
N ASN A 26 -0.54 -3.22 -7.76
CA ASN A 26 -0.07 -4.21 -8.73
C ASN A 26 0.98 -5.15 -8.13
N MET A 27 1.94 -4.65 -7.35
CA MET A 27 2.90 -5.50 -6.64
C MET A 27 2.22 -6.40 -5.62
N SER A 28 1.27 -5.87 -4.84
CA SER A 28 0.53 -6.64 -3.84
C SER A 28 -0.29 -7.76 -4.49
N LEU A 29 -0.98 -7.47 -5.60
CA LEU A 29 -1.71 -8.49 -6.37
C LEU A 29 -0.76 -9.54 -6.95
N LEU A 30 0.39 -9.14 -7.48
CA LEU A 30 1.40 -10.07 -8.02
C LEU A 30 1.93 -10.98 -6.92
N VAL A 31 2.31 -10.44 -5.77
CA VAL A 31 2.77 -11.22 -4.61
C VAL A 31 1.66 -12.15 -4.12
N ALA A 32 0.42 -11.67 -4.01
CA ALA A 32 -0.72 -12.49 -3.61
C ALA A 32 -0.97 -13.65 -4.57
N VAL A 33 -0.84 -13.45 -5.89
CA VAL A 33 -1.02 -14.51 -6.89
C VAL A 33 0.16 -15.48 -6.91
N VAL A 34 1.39 -14.98 -6.94
CA VAL A 34 2.60 -15.82 -7.09
C VAL A 34 2.91 -16.57 -5.79
N VAL A 35 3.05 -15.84 -4.68
CA VAL A 35 3.41 -16.44 -3.39
C VAL A 35 2.18 -17.09 -2.73
N GLY A 36 1.02 -16.43 -2.79
CA GLY A 36 -0.23 -17.01 -2.31
C GLY A 36 -0.67 -18.23 -3.14
N GLY A 37 -0.21 -18.38 -4.38
CA GLY A 37 -0.42 -19.57 -5.20
C GLY A 37 0.09 -20.85 -4.54
N ALA A 38 1.24 -20.80 -3.86
CA ALA A 38 1.77 -21.95 -3.13
C ALA A 38 0.85 -22.36 -1.95
N ALA A 39 0.38 -21.38 -1.18
CA ALA A 39 -0.58 -21.62 -0.09
C ALA A 39 -1.93 -22.13 -0.63
N PHE A 40 -2.37 -21.62 -1.77
CA PHE A 40 -3.59 -22.02 -2.45
C PHE A 40 -3.53 -23.47 -2.93
N VAL A 41 -2.46 -23.88 -3.62
CA VAL A 41 -2.27 -25.27 -4.08
C VAL A 41 -2.32 -26.23 -2.91
N ARG A 42 -1.63 -25.91 -1.80
CA ARG A 42 -1.66 -26.76 -0.61
C ARG A 42 -3.05 -26.85 0.02
N THR A 43 -3.78 -25.73 0.06
CA THR A 43 -5.16 -25.66 0.56
C THR A 43 -6.09 -26.50 -0.33
N LEU A 44 -5.87 -26.52 -1.65
CA LEU A 44 -6.65 -27.36 -2.57
C LEU A 44 -6.46 -28.84 -2.27
N ILE A 45 -5.19 -29.28 -2.15
CA ILE A 45 -4.85 -30.68 -1.87
C ILE A 45 -5.55 -31.12 -0.58
N ASP A 46 -5.43 -30.34 0.49
CA ASP A 46 -6.09 -30.61 1.76
C ASP A 46 -7.61 -30.67 1.66
N ALA A 47 -8.21 -29.75 0.91
CA ALA A 47 -9.65 -29.69 0.77
C ALA A 47 -10.20 -30.89 -0.02
N VAL A 48 -9.46 -31.38 -1.02
CA VAL A 48 -9.82 -32.60 -1.77
C VAL A 48 -9.65 -33.84 -0.89
N GLU A 49 -8.51 -33.98 -0.22
CA GLU A 49 -8.21 -35.14 0.64
C GLU A 49 -9.23 -35.30 1.78
N ARG A 50 -9.73 -34.17 2.30
CA ARG A 50 -10.67 -34.14 3.43
C ARG A 50 -12.14 -34.04 3.01
N GLY A 51 -12.43 -34.01 1.71
CA GLY A 51 -13.79 -33.82 1.18
C GLY A 51 -14.42 -32.48 1.56
N ALA A 52 -13.63 -31.46 1.88
CA ALA A 52 -14.08 -30.14 2.31
C ALA A 52 -14.43 -29.25 1.10
N TRP A 53 -15.50 -29.62 0.38
CA TRP A 53 -15.94 -28.95 -0.86
C TRP A 53 -16.20 -27.46 -0.70
N THR A 54 -16.72 -27.03 0.46
CA THR A 54 -16.95 -25.61 0.76
C THR A 54 -15.64 -24.83 0.81
N VAL A 55 -14.61 -25.37 1.48
CA VAL A 55 -13.28 -24.74 1.57
C VAL A 55 -12.63 -24.68 0.19
N LEU A 56 -12.77 -25.75 -0.60
CA LEU A 56 -12.28 -25.80 -1.98
C LEU A 56 -12.93 -24.73 -2.86
N ALA A 57 -14.27 -24.65 -2.86
CA ALA A 57 -15.01 -23.68 -3.66
C ALA A 57 -14.64 -22.23 -3.28
N VAL A 58 -14.57 -21.95 -1.98
CA VAL A 58 -14.13 -20.63 -1.47
C VAL A 58 -12.71 -20.33 -1.94
N ALA A 59 -11.75 -21.23 -1.71
CA ALA A 59 -10.37 -21.00 -2.09
C ALA A 59 -10.24 -20.69 -3.60
N VAL A 60 -10.93 -21.46 -4.45
CA VAL A 60 -10.91 -21.27 -5.91
C VAL A 60 -11.48 -19.91 -6.30
N VAL A 61 -12.64 -19.52 -5.73
CA VAL A 61 -13.26 -18.22 -6.00
C VAL A 61 -12.35 -17.07 -5.60
N MET A 62 -11.74 -17.16 -4.40
CA MET A 62 -10.85 -16.11 -3.90
C MET A 62 -9.59 -15.96 -4.75
N TYR A 63 -8.94 -17.07 -5.07
CA TYR A 63 -7.71 -17.05 -5.89
C TYR A 63 -8.00 -16.57 -7.31
N THR A 64 -9.09 -17.06 -7.92
CA THR A 64 -9.52 -16.62 -9.25
C THR A 64 -9.88 -15.13 -9.25
N GLY A 65 -10.54 -14.63 -8.21
CA GLY A 65 -10.85 -13.21 -8.07
C GLY A 65 -9.59 -12.34 -8.03
N ALA A 66 -8.58 -12.72 -7.25
CA ALA A 66 -7.30 -12.02 -7.20
C ALA A 66 -6.58 -12.05 -8.56
N PHE A 67 -6.60 -13.21 -9.24
CA PHE A 67 -6.01 -13.38 -10.57
C PHE A 67 -6.71 -12.53 -11.64
N VAL A 68 -8.05 -12.48 -11.63
CA VAL A 68 -8.83 -11.65 -12.55
C VAL A 68 -8.54 -10.16 -12.32
N LEU A 69 -8.48 -9.70 -11.06
CA LEU A 69 -8.11 -8.31 -10.75
C LEU A 69 -6.69 -7.94 -11.17
N LEU A 70 -5.76 -8.91 -11.18
CA LEU A 70 -4.41 -8.73 -11.70
C LEU A 70 -4.40 -8.57 -13.23
N LEU A 71 -5.20 -9.37 -13.94
CA LEU A 71 -5.28 -9.35 -15.41
C LEU A 71 -6.11 -8.19 -15.97
N MET A 72 -7.17 -7.77 -15.28
CA MET A 72 -8.08 -6.71 -15.73
C MET A 72 -7.49 -5.31 -15.52
N LYS A 73 -6.41 -5.00 -16.24
CA LYS A 73 -5.76 -3.67 -16.25
C LYS A 73 -6.63 -2.55 -16.84
N ARG A 74 -7.75 -2.89 -17.48
CA ARG A 74 -8.71 -1.92 -18.05
C ARG A 74 -9.66 -1.32 -17.01
N LEU A 75 -9.77 -1.91 -15.81
CA LEU A 75 -10.59 -1.37 -14.73
C LEU A 75 -9.89 -0.16 -14.10
N SER A 76 -10.68 0.82 -13.64
CA SER A 76 -10.14 1.95 -12.90
C SER A 76 -9.43 1.49 -11.62
N TYR A 77 -8.39 2.22 -11.22
CA TYR A 77 -7.63 1.97 -10.00
C TYR A 77 -8.55 1.77 -8.78
N GLU A 78 -9.54 2.64 -8.61
CA GLU A 78 -10.46 2.61 -7.46
C GLU A 78 -11.25 1.30 -7.37
N VAL A 79 -11.74 0.78 -8.51
CA VAL A 79 -12.50 -0.47 -8.55
C VAL A 79 -11.59 -1.66 -8.25
N ARG A 80 -10.37 -1.68 -8.80
CA ARG A 80 -9.40 -2.76 -8.55
C ARG A 80 -8.95 -2.77 -7.09
N ALA A 81 -8.64 -1.61 -6.52
CA ALA A 81 -8.23 -1.46 -5.14
C ALA A 81 -9.36 -1.86 -4.17
N ALA A 82 -10.58 -1.38 -4.42
CA ALA A 82 -11.74 -1.74 -3.60
C ALA A 82 -12.07 -3.23 -3.70
N GLY A 83 -12.03 -3.80 -4.91
CA GLY A 83 -12.24 -5.22 -5.15
C GLY A 83 -11.19 -6.09 -4.44
N PHE A 84 -9.93 -5.67 -4.46
CA PHE A 84 -8.87 -6.39 -3.76
C PHE A 84 -9.06 -6.36 -2.24
N LEU A 85 -9.39 -5.20 -1.66
CA LEU A 85 -9.70 -5.09 -0.23
C LEU A 85 -10.93 -5.90 0.16
N ALA A 86 -11.97 -5.91 -0.69
CA ALA A 86 -13.17 -6.71 -0.46
C ALA A 86 -12.86 -8.21 -0.50
N LEU A 87 -12.05 -8.66 -1.45
CA LEU A 87 -11.53 -10.04 -1.49
C LEU A 87 -10.79 -10.38 -0.20
N LEU A 88 -9.87 -9.54 0.26
CA LEU A 88 -9.14 -9.82 1.50
C LEU A 88 -10.06 -9.86 2.72
N TYR A 89 -11.06 -8.98 2.79
CA TYR A 89 -12.05 -8.98 3.87
C TYR A 89 -12.87 -10.27 3.88
N ILE A 90 -13.44 -10.64 2.73
CA ILE A 90 -14.21 -11.88 2.58
C ILE A 90 -13.34 -13.10 2.89
N ALA A 91 -12.08 -13.11 2.45
CA ALA A 91 -11.13 -14.20 2.73
C ALA A 91 -10.90 -14.31 4.23
N GLY A 92 -10.64 -13.20 4.92
CA GLY A 92 -10.41 -13.16 6.36
C GLY A 92 -11.62 -13.66 7.14
N VAL A 93 -12.83 -13.22 6.79
CA VAL A 93 -14.08 -13.64 7.46
C VAL A 93 -14.37 -15.12 7.22
N LEU A 94 -14.26 -15.59 5.97
CA LEU A 94 -14.50 -17.01 5.66
C LEU A 94 -13.46 -17.90 6.32
N ALA A 95 -12.19 -17.48 6.36
CA ALA A 95 -11.14 -18.23 7.04
C ALA A 95 -11.33 -18.23 8.57
N LEU A 96 -11.82 -17.13 9.16
CA LEU A 96 -12.23 -17.07 10.58
C LEU A 96 -13.35 -18.07 10.89
N LEU A 97 -14.35 -18.16 10.01
CA LEU A 97 -15.45 -19.12 10.17
C LEU A 97 -15.01 -20.57 9.95
N ALA A 98 -14.05 -20.80 9.06
CA ALA A 98 -13.59 -22.14 8.70
C ALA A 98 -12.52 -22.70 9.63
N VAL A 99 -11.71 -21.85 10.27
CA VAL A 99 -10.54 -22.29 11.06
C VAL A 99 -10.36 -21.52 12.38
N GLY A 100 -11.28 -20.61 12.71
CA GLY A 100 -11.21 -19.81 13.92
C GLY A 100 -10.13 -18.75 13.89
N TYR A 101 -9.65 -18.33 15.05
CA TYR A 101 -8.64 -17.27 15.19
C TYR A 101 -7.20 -17.74 14.95
N LEU A 102 -6.98 -19.04 14.77
CA LEU A 102 -5.64 -19.62 14.65
C LEU A 102 -5.10 -19.47 13.22
N GLY A 103 -3.82 -19.10 13.10
CA GLY A 103 -3.11 -19.06 11.83
C GLY A 103 -3.37 -17.81 10.98
N ALA A 104 -3.83 -18.02 9.76
CA ALA A 104 -3.88 -17.01 8.70
C ALA A 104 -4.97 -15.91 8.79
N PRO A 105 -6.18 -16.14 9.36
CA PRO A 105 -7.29 -15.18 9.24
C PRO A 105 -6.98 -13.81 9.85
N ILE A 106 -6.33 -13.78 11.01
CA ILE A 106 -5.91 -12.53 11.68
C ILE A 106 -4.89 -11.78 10.82
N LEU A 107 -3.93 -12.50 10.22
CA LEU A 107 -2.91 -11.89 9.34
C LEU A 107 -3.52 -11.31 8.07
N ILE A 108 -4.50 -12.00 7.47
CA ILE A 108 -5.24 -11.51 6.30
C ILE A 108 -5.94 -10.19 6.63
N MET A 109 -6.67 -10.14 7.75
CA MET A 109 -7.40 -8.94 8.18
C MET A 109 -6.47 -7.78 8.54
N ALA A 110 -5.37 -8.07 9.23
CA ALA A 110 -4.35 -7.07 9.53
C ALA A 110 -3.72 -6.51 8.23
N GLY A 111 -3.33 -7.38 7.30
CA GLY A 111 -2.79 -6.99 6.00
C GLY A 111 -3.78 -6.17 5.18
N GLN A 112 -5.07 -6.53 5.21
CA GLN A 112 -6.16 -5.76 4.57
C GLN A 112 -6.27 -4.34 5.15
N SER A 113 -6.12 -4.18 6.46
CA SER A 113 -6.14 -2.86 7.12
C SER A 113 -4.95 -2.00 6.70
N VAL A 114 -3.75 -2.60 6.65
CA VAL A 114 -2.54 -1.91 6.18
C VAL A 114 -2.69 -1.47 4.73
N LEU A 115 -3.14 -2.35 3.85
CA LEU A 115 -3.38 -2.02 2.45
C LEU A 115 -4.44 -0.92 2.27
N ALA A 116 -5.50 -0.93 3.09
CA ALA A 116 -6.50 0.13 3.06
C ALA A 116 -5.89 1.51 3.34
N SER A 117 -4.88 1.57 4.20
CA SER A 117 -4.14 2.82 4.48
C SER A 117 -3.36 3.34 3.31
N VAL A 118 -2.70 2.47 2.55
CA VAL A 118 -1.93 2.88 1.39
C VAL A 118 -2.83 3.26 0.22
N LEU A 119 -3.87 2.46 -0.02
CA LEU A 119 -4.70 2.58 -1.22
C LEU A 119 -5.74 3.71 -1.15
N PHE A 120 -6.35 3.93 0.02
CA PHE A 120 -7.45 4.88 0.19
C PHE A 120 -7.25 5.90 1.32
N GLY A 121 -6.17 5.77 2.10
CA GLY A 121 -5.85 6.67 3.20
C GLY A 121 -6.66 6.42 4.48
N ARG A 122 -6.41 7.28 5.47
CA ARG A 122 -6.79 7.08 6.88
C ARG A 122 -8.28 6.80 7.12
N ARG A 123 -9.20 7.48 6.43
CA ARG A 123 -10.64 7.31 6.69
C ARG A 123 -11.09 5.87 6.39
N VAL A 124 -10.67 5.34 5.24
CA VAL A 124 -11.00 3.98 4.82
C VAL A 124 -10.27 2.95 5.69
N THR A 125 -9.04 3.23 6.11
CA THR A 125 -8.32 2.38 7.09
C THR A 125 -9.10 2.18 8.38
N LEU A 126 -9.63 3.26 8.95
CA LEU A 126 -10.37 3.19 10.22
C LEU A 126 -11.68 2.41 10.06
N ILE A 127 -12.36 2.57 8.91
CA ILE A 127 -13.55 1.78 8.59
C ILE A 127 -13.18 0.30 8.43
N ALA A 128 -12.14 -0.03 7.67
CA ALA A 128 -11.66 -1.39 7.47
C ALA A 128 -11.27 -2.06 8.79
N LEU A 129 -10.51 -1.36 9.63
CA LEU A 129 -10.12 -1.84 10.95
C LEU A 129 -11.35 -2.08 11.84
N GLY A 130 -12.29 -1.13 11.86
CA GLY A 130 -13.55 -1.28 12.60
C GLY A 130 -14.35 -2.51 12.14
N LEU A 131 -14.49 -2.71 10.82
CA LEU A 131 -15.14 -3.89 10.26
C LEU A 131 -14.43 -5.18 10.64
N ASN A 132 -13.10 -5.21 10.60
CA ASN A 132 -12.32 -6.37 11.00
C ASN A 132 -12.51 -6.70 12.49
N LEU A 133 -12.52 -5.70 13.37
CA LEU A 133 -12.76 -5.90 14.80
C LEU A 133 -14.17 -6.42 15.06
N ILE A 134 -15.18 -5.87 14.38
CA ILE A 134 -16.56 -6.34 14.47
C ILE A 134 -16.67 -7.80 13.98
N ALA A 135 -16.03 -8.13 12.86
CA ALA A 135 -16.00 -9.49 12.35
C ALA A 135 -15.30 -10.46 13.31
N LEU A 136 -14.18 -10.06 13.90
CA LEU A 136 -13.44 -10.88 14.86
C LEU A 136 -14.28 -11.17 16.11
N LEU A 137 -14.91 -10.14 16.68
CA LEU A 137 -15.78 -10.29 17.84
C LEU A 137 -17.07 -11.05 17.50
N GLY A 138 -17.67 -10.77 16.34
CA GLY A 138 -18.89 -11.43 15.87
C GLY A 138 -18.69 -12.93 15.63
N VAL A 139 -17.64 -13.30 14.90
CA VAL A 139 -17.27 -14.71 14.71
C VAL A 139 -16.90 -15.34 16.06
N GLY A 140 -16.12 -14.64 16.89
CA GLY A 140 -15.79 -15.11 18.24
C GLY A 140 -17.01 -15.41 19.10
N ALA A 141 -18.05 -14.57 19.05
CA ALA A 141 -19.31 -14.78 19.76
C ALA A 141 -20.13 -15.97 19.19
N ILE A 142 -20.15 -16.14 17.87
CA ILE A 142 -20.83 -17.28 17.22
C ILE A 142 -20.14 -18.60 17.62
N LEU A 143 -18.81 -18.63 17.63
CA LEU A 143 -18.06 -19.83 18.00
C LEU A 143 -18.13 -20.12 19.51
N SER A 144 -18.10 -19.10 20.36
CA SER A 144 -18.17 -19.28 21.83
C SER A 144 -19.53 -19.74 22.34
N THR A 145 -20.61 -19.40 21.62
CA THR A 145 -21.97 -19.85 21.93
C THR A 145 -22.24 -21.28 21.45
N GLY A 146 -21.31 -21.89 20.71
CA GLY A 146 -21.47 -23.24 20.16
C GLY A 146 -22.46 -23.33 19.00
N LEU A 147 -22.89 -22.19 18.44
CA LEU A 147 -23.76 -22.16 17.25
C LEU A 147 -23.08 -22.79 16.03
N MET A 148 -21.75 -22.72 15.96
CA MET A 148 -20.93 -23.34 14.93
C MET A 148 -19.67 -23.91 15.59
N THR A 149 -19.30 -25.14 15.23
CA THR A 149 -18.05 -25.76 15.64
C THR A 149 -17.05 -25.72 14.50
N VAL A 150 -15.78 -25.53 14.85
CA VAL A 150 -14.69 -25.43 13.87
C VAL A 150 -13.67 -26.51 14.18
N GLU A 151 -13.36 -27.35 13.18
CA GLU A 151 -12.30 -28.35 13.27
C GLU A 151 -10.93 -27.71 13.03
N THR A 152 -10.48 -26.92 14.01
CA THR A 152 -9.22 -26.14 13.94
C THR A 152 -7.99 -27.01 13.76
N MET A 153 -7.96 -28.19 14.39
CA MET A 153 -6.83 -29.13 14.34
C MET A 153 -6.69 -29.83 12.99
N ALA A 154 -7.74 -29.88 12.17
CA ALA A 154 -7.67 -30.58 10.89
C ALA A 154 -6.64 -29.91 9.96
N PHE A 155 -6.71 -28.59 9.78
CA PHE A 155 -5.89 -27.91 8.77
C PHE A 155 -4.58 -27.29 9.31
N TYR A 156 -4.43 -27.18 10.63
CA TYR A 156 -3.30 -26.47 11.27
C TYR A 156 -2.60 -27.27 12.36
N GLU A 157 -2.58 -28.61 12.23
CA GLU A 157 -1.84 -29.45 13.17
C GLU A 157 -0.34 -29.06 13.19
N PRO A 158 0.20 -28.65 14.35
CA PRO A 158 1.56 -28.08 14.43
C PRO A 158 2.66 -29.14 14.33
N THR A 159 2.31 -30.43 14.40
CA THR A 159 3.25 -31.56 14.28
C THR A 159 3.64 -31.82 12.82
N VAL A 160 2.86 -31.32 11.85
CA VAL A 160 3.05 -31.55 10.41
C VAL A 160 3.84 -30.41 9.78
N PHE A 161 5.06 -30.68 9.32
CA PHE A 161 5.95 -29.68 8.70
C PHE A 161 5.31 -28.93 7.51
N MET A 162 4.47 -29.60 6.71
CA MET A 162 3.79 -28.95 5.57
C MET A 162 2.80 -27.85 6.00
N ASN A 163 2.28 -27.90 7.22
CA ASN A 163 1.43 -26.83 7.76
C ASN A 163 2.28 -25.60 8.14
N TRP A 164 3.51 -25.80 8.62
CA TRP A 164 4.46 -24.72 8.84
C TRP A 164 4.78 -23.99 7.55
N LEU A 165 5.05 -24.72 6.46
CA LEU A 165 5.34 -24.10 5.17
C LEU A 165 4.18 -23.21 4.69
N ARG A 166 2.93 -23.65 4.89
CA ARG A 166 1.73 -22.85 4.56
C ARG A 166 1.63 -21.59 5.40
N ILE A 167 1.77 -21.71 6.72
CA ILE A 167 1.71 -20.55 7.64
C ILE A 167 2.83 -19.57 7.31
N THR A 168 4.05 -20.05 7.06
CA THR A 168 5.19 -19.23 6.65
C THR A 168 4.93 -18.52 5.32
N ALA A 169 4.35 -19.20 4.33
CA ALA A 169 3.99 -18.57 3.06
C ALA A 169 2.93 -17.47 3.24
N LEU A 170 1.88 -17.72 4.02
CA LEU A 170 0.84 -16.73 4.31
C LEU A 170 1.40 -15.55 5.11
N PHE A 171 2.24 -15.82 6.10
CA PHE A 171 2.96 -14.79 6.84
C PHE A 171 3.84 -13.94 5.91
N ALA A 172 4.64 -14.57 5.04
CA ALA A 172 5.49 -13.86 4.09
C ALA A 172 4.69 -12.96 3.13
N VAL A 173 3.52 -13.40 2.68
CA VAL A 173 2.62 -12.56 1.86
C VAL A 173 2.16 -11.33 2.63
N PHE A 174 1.53 -11.50 3.79
CA PHE A 174 0.88 -10.38 4.49
C PHE A 174 1.89 -9.46 5.17
N CYS A 175 2.92 -10.01 5.80
CA CYS A 175 4.01 -9.20 6.33
C CYS A 175 4.85 -8.57 5.22
N GLY A 176 5.10 -9.27 4.13
CA GLY A 176 5.80 -8.71 2.97
C GLY A 176 5.05 -7.52 2.39
N ILE A 177 3.73 -7.65 2.18
CA ILE A 177 2.87 -6.54 1.75
C ILE A 177 2.92 -5.37 2.74
N ALA A 178 2.84 -5.64 4.05
CA ALA A 178 2.89 -4.59 5.06
C ALA A 178 4.26 -3.88 5.09
N VAL A 179 5.36 -4.62 5.00
CA VAL A 179 6.72 -4.07 4.96
C VAL A 179 6.93 -3.24 3.70
N VAL A 180 6.58 -3.77 2.52
CA VAL A 180 6.67 -3.03 1.25
C VAL A 180 5.81 -1.77 1.30
N SER A 181 4.61 -1.86 1.88
CA SER A 181 3.73 -0.70 2.06
C SER A 181 4.39 0.42 2.87
N VAL A 182 5.02 0.07 3.98
CA VAL A 182 5.73 1.03 4.84
C VAL A 182 6.97 1.56 4.12
N ASP A 183 7.79 0.69 3.55
CA ASP A 183 9.03 1.05 2.85
C ASP A 183 8.78 2.01 1.69
N VAL A 184 7.77 1.73 0.85
CA VAL A 184 7.39 2.59 -0.26
C VAL A 184 6.99 3.98 0.23
N ILE A 185 6.21 4.07 1.32
CA ILE A 185 5.80 5.36 1.89
C ILE A 185 7.01 6.11 2.47
N THR A 186 7.87 5.43 3.24
CA THR A 186 9.01 6.06 3.91
C THR A 186 10.09 6.49 2.91
N SER A 187 10.38 5.68 1.91
CA SER A 187 11.33 6.00 0.85
C SER A 187 10.89 7.23 0.06
N HIS A 188 9.62 7.29 -0.35
CA HIS A 188 9.07 8.44 -1.07
C HIS A 188 9.06 9.69 -0.21
N LEU A 189 8.66 9.59 1.06
CA LEU A 189 8.69 10.74 1.97
C LEU A 189 10.10 11.30 2.13
N ASN A 190 11.09 10.42 2.33
CA ASN A 190 12.49 10.82 2.42
C ASN A 190 13.00 11.47 1.13
N GLN A 191 12.58 10.95 -0.03
CA GLN A 191 12.97 11.50 -1.32
C GLN A 191 12.34 12.86 -1.57
N SER A 192 11.03 13.01 -1.34
CA SER A 192 10.35 14.31 -1.43
C SER A 192 10.93 15.35 -0.47
N LEU A 193 11.36 14.96 0.72
CA LEU A 193 12.03 15.86 1.67
C LEU A 193 13.41 16.31 1.14
N LYS A 194 14.18 15.40 0.52
CA LYS A 194 15.46 15.74 -0.12
C LYS A 194 15.26 16.70 -1.29
N ASP A 195 14.31 16.43 -2.16
CA ASP A 195 14.03 17.27 -3.33
C ASP A 195 13.58 18.68 -2.92
N GLN A 196 12.78 18.79 -1.85
CA GLN A 196 12.41 20.08 -1.27
C GLN A 196 13.62 20.81 -0.68
N ALA A 197 14.52 20.11 0.02
CA ALA A 197 15.72 20.70 0.58
C ALA A 197 16.65 21.24 -0.52
N GLU A 198 16.86 20.47 -1.59
CA GLU A 198 17.66 20.88 -2.75
C GLU A 198 17.03 22.07 -3.48
N LEU A 199 15.71 22.11 -3.64
CA LEU A 199 15.02 23.24 -4.26
C LEU A 199 15.16 24.52 -3.44
N ILE A 200 15.07 24.42 -2.11
CA ILE A 200 15.30 25.56 -1.19
C ILE A 200 16.74 26.06 -1.30
N GLU A 201 17.72 25.16 -1.38
CA GLU A 201 19.12 25.51 -1.55
C GLU A 201 19.38 26.21 -2.89
N ASN A 202 18.84 25.68 -3.98
CA ASN A 202 18.92 26.27 -5.31
C ASN A 202 18.26 27.66 -5.37
N LEU A 203 17.10 27.84 -4.72
CA LEU A 203 16.43 29.13 -4.61
C LEU A 203 17.26 30.14 -3.82
N LYS A 204 17.91 29.72 -2.72
CA LYS A 204 18.84 30.57 -1.97
C LYS A 204 20.04 31.00 -2.80
N GLY A 205 20.65 30.06 -3.53
CA GLY A 205 21.76 30.36 -4.44
C GLY A 205 21.38 31.36 -5.54
N ALA A 206 20.21 31.18 -6.15
CA ALA A 206 19.68 32.09 -7.16
C ALA A 206 19.40 33.50 -6.60
N MET A 207 18.85 33.61 -5.38
CA MET A 207 18.65 34.90 -4.71
C MET A 207 19.98 35.61 -4.44
N GLN A 208 20.99 34.89 -3.94
CA GLN A 208 22.31 35.47 -3.68
C GLN A 208 23.00 35.98 -4.95
N LEU A 209 22.91 35.22 -6.05
CA LEU A 209 23.42 35.65 -7.36
C LEU A 209 22.72 36.92 -7.84
N ARG A 210 21.40 37.00 -7.63
CA ARG A 210 20.61 38.18 -8.02
C ARG A 210 20.97 39.41 -7.20
N ASP A 211 21.13 39.26 -5.89
CA ASP A 211 21.55 40.36 -5.00
C ASP A 211 22.97 40.85 -5.33
N ALA A 212 23.90 39.94 -5.66
CA ALA A 212 25.24 40.29 -6.11
C ALA A 212 25.21 41.09 -7.42
N ALA A 213 24.37 40.66 -8.38
CA ALA A 213 24.19 41.37 -9.66
C ALA A 213 23.56 42.76 -9.47
N GLU A 214 22.53 42.90 -8.62
CA GLU A 214 21.93 44.20 -8.29
C GLU A 214 22.94 45.14 -7.61
N THR A 215 23.78 44.61 -6.72
CA THR A 215 24.83 45.37 -6.04
C THR A 215 25.88 45.86 -7.04
N GLN A 216 26.32 44.99 -7.96
CA GLN A 216 27.25 45.36 -9.02
C GLN A 216 26.67 46.43 -9.94
N ARG A 217 25.39 46.33 -10.29
CA ARG A 217 24.69 47.32 -11.11
C ARG A 217 24.62 48.68 -10.42
N ARG A 218 24.24 48.72 -9.14
CA ARG A 218 24.24 49.95 -8.32
C ARG A 218 25.62 50.59 -8.24
N ASN A 219 26.68 49.79 -8.09
CA ASN A 219 28.04 50.30 -8.03
C ASN A 219 28.50 50.89 -9.36
N ALA A 220 28.13 50.27 -10.49
CA ALA A 220 28.39 50.81 -11.82
C ALA A 220 27.63 52.13 -12.06
N GLU A 221 26.36 52.21 -11.68
CA GLU A 221 25.54 53.43 -11.77
C GLU A 221 26.13 54.57 -10.94
N LYS A 222 26.62 54.30 -9.72
CA LYS A 222 27.33 55.30 -8.89
C LYS A 222 28.59 55.83 -9.58
N ARG A 223 29.44 54.94 -10.10
CA ARG A 223 30.67 55.34 -10.82
C ARG A 223 30.37 56.24 -12.02
N LEU A 224 29.35 55.91 -12.81
CA LEU A 224 28.93 56.74 -13.95
C LEU A 224 28.44 58.12 -13.48
N ARG A 225 27.65 58.18 -12.40
CA ARG A 225 27.21 59.45 -11.81
C ARG A 225 28.37 60.32 -11.33
N ASP A 226 29.36 59.71 -10.68
CA ASP A 226 30.53 60.43 -10.16
C ASP A 226 31.40 60.96 -11.31
N SER A 227 31.59 60.19 -12.39
CA SER A 227 32.28 60.64 -13.60
C SER A 227 31.56 61.79 -14.32
N GLN A 228 30.22 61.84 -14.29
CA GLN A 228 29.45 62.93 -14.88
C GLN A 228 29.46 64.22 -14.04
N ARG A 229 29.78 64.13 -12.74
CA ARG A 229 29.86 65.30 -11.84
C ARG A 229 31.25 65.95 -11.79
N MET A 230 32.27 65.34 -12.37
CA MET A 230 33.58 65.99 -12.50
C MET A 230 33.51 67.06 -13.60
N PRO A 231 33.75 68.35 -13.29
CA PRO A 231 33.76 69.40 -14.31
C PRO A 231 34.89 69.14 -15.31
N LYS A 232 34.57 69.27 -16.61
CA LYS A 232 35.58 69.26 -17.67
C LYS A 232 36.50 70.47 -17.45
N VAL A 233 37.75 70.19 -17.05
CA VAL A 233 38.85 71.16 -16.95
C VAL A 233 39.30 71.55 -18.35
#